data_AF-A0A942LHP3-F1
#
_entry.id   AF-A0A942LHP3-F1
#
_cell.length_a   1.000
_cell.length_b   1.000
_cell.length_c   1.000
_cell.angle_alpha   90.00
_cell.angle_beta   90.00
_cell.angle_gamma   90.00
#
_symmetry.space_group_name_H-M   'P 1'
#
loop_
_entity.id
_entity.type
_entity.pdbx_description
1 polymer ?
#
loop_
_entity_poly.entity_id
_entity_poly.type
_entity_poly.pdbx_seq_one_letter_code
_entity_poly.pdbx_strand_id
1 'polypeptide(L)'
;MYNNGIELLALVHTKNSSISDIVMEKECKISGMSREYIRNKMKERLDVMRVSAEFAINNDVKTVGGIIGGDAKKVERYYNQSISICGDIVNKVMARAFSTSEVNASMGRICAAPTAGASGIIPATIISVA
;
A
#
# COMPACT_ATOMS: atom_id res chain seq x y z
N MET A 1 -16.70 -22.00 0.57
CA MET A 1 -15.47 -21.52 -0.10
C MET A 1 -15.93 -20.77 -1.34
N TYR A 2 -15.24 -19.71 -1.77
CA TYR A 2 -15.60 -18.94 -2.97
C TYR A 2 -14.42 -18.92 -3.94
N ASN A 3 -14.73 -18.93 -5.24
CA ASN A 3 -13.78 -18.94 -6.35
C ASN A 3 -13.94 -17.76 -7.31
N ASN A 4 -15.02 -17.00 -7.20
CA ASN A 4 -15.30 -15.81 -8.01
C ASN A 4 -16.04 -14.73 -7.19
N GLY A 5 -16.17 -13.54 -7.77
CA GLY A 5 -16.83 -12.40 -7.10
C GLY A 5 -18.31 -12.64 -6.82
N ILE A 6 -19.02 -13.38 -7.66
CA ILE A 6 -20.45 -13.67 -7.51
C ILE A 6 -20.68 -14.52 -6.26
N GLU A 7 -19.91 -15.59 -6.09
CA GLU A 7 -19.95 -16.44 -4.90
C GLU A 7 -19.58 -15.69 -3.63
N LEU A 8 -18.59 -14.80 -3.69
CA LEU A 8 -18.20 -13.96 -2.55
C LEU A 8 -19.35 -13.03 -2.14
N LEU A 9 -20.01 -12.38 -3.09
CA LEU A 9 -21.15 -11.50 -2.81
C LEU A 9 -22.35 -12.27 -2.26
N ALA A 10 -22.64 -13.46 -2.79
CA ALA A 10 -23.67 -14.33 -2.24
C ALA A 10 -23.41 -14.69 -0.76
N LEU A 11 -22.15 -14.94 -0.39
CA LEU A 11 -21.77 -15.18 1.01
C LEU A 11 -21.94 -13.94 1.89
N VAL A 12 -21.60 -12.75 1.39
CA VAL A 12 -21.79 -11.47 2.08
C VAL A 12 -23.27 -11.27 2.43
N HIS A 13 -24.17 -11.50 1.46
CA HIS A 13 -25.61 -11.37 1.66
C HIS A 13 -26.19 -12.44 2.60
N THR A 14 -25.87 -13.71 2.37
CA THR A 14 -26.42 -14.83 3.17
C THR A 14 -25.96 -14.80 4.63
N LYS A 15 -24.72 -14.36 4.89
CA LYS A 15 -24.16 -14.25 6.26
C LYS A 15 -24.35 -12.87 6.88
N ASN A 16 -24.94 -11.91 6.17
CA ASN A 16 -25.07 -10.51 6.60
C ASN A 16 -23.75 -9.95 7.19
N SER A 17 -22.64 -10.13 6.46
CA SER A 17 -21.28 -9.85 6.93
C SER A 17 -20.48 -9.10 5.87
N SER A 18 -19.45 -8.34 6.25
CA SER A 18 -18.64 -7.60 5.27
C SER A 18 -17.75 -8.53 4.43
N ILE A 19 -17.28 -8.07 3.26
CA ILE A 19 -16.26 -8.79 2.47
C ILE A 19 -15.04 -9.13 3.33
N SER A 20 -14.60 -8.19 4.17
CA SER A 20 -13.45 -8.38 5.05
C SER A 20 -13.65 -9.48 6.09
N ASP A 21 -14.88 -9.66 6.59
CA ASP A 21 -15.21 -10.74 7.53
C ASP A 21 -15.18 -12.09 6.83
N ILE A 22 -15.74 -12.18 5.61
CA ILE A 22 -15.74 -13.41 4.81
C ILE A 22 -14.30 -13.83 4.44
N VAL A 23 -13.47 -12.87 4.02
CA VAL A 23 -12.05 -13.10 3.70
C VAL A 23 -11.28 -13.50 4.96
N MET A 24 -11.50 -12.83 6.09
CA MET A 24 -10.85 -13.15 7.36
C MET A 24 -11.21 -14.55 7.85
N GLU A 25 -12.49 -14.94 7.78
CA GLU A 25 -12.94 -16.29 8.15
C GLU A 25 -12.27 -17.36 7.27
N LYS A 26 -12.16 -17.10 5.95
CA LYS A 26 -11.45 -17.99 5.02
C LYS A 26 -9.98 -18.11 5.39
N GLU A 27 -9.31 -17.00 5.68
CA GLU A 27 -7.89 -16.99 6.06
C GLU A 27 -7.64 -17.73 7.37
N CYS A 28 -8.48 -17.53 8.39
CA CYS A 28 -8.40 -18.28 9.66
C CYS A 28 -8.53 -19.79 9.42
N LYS A 29 -9.45 -20.21 8.53
CA LYS A 29 -9.66 -21.62 8.19
C LYS A 29 -8.49 -22.25 7.43
N ILE A 30 -7.88 -21.52 6.50
CA ILE A 30 -6.76 -22.03 5.69
C ILE A 30 -5.47 -22.10 6.50
N SER A 31 -5.19 -21.05 7.28
CA SER A 31 -3.95 -20.94 8.05
C SER A 31 -4.00 -21.66 9.41
N GLY A 32 -5.19 -21.93 9.94
CA GLY A 32 -5.39 -22.39 11.32
C GLY A 32 -5.10 -21.32 12.38
N MET A 33 -4.85 -20.08 11.98
CA MET A 33 -4.47 -18.98 12.87
C MET A 33 -5.69 -18.21 13.39
N SER A 34 -5.52 -17.59 14.56
CA SER A 34 -6.56 -16.73 15.12
C SER A 34 -6.72 -15.44 14.31
N ARG A 35 -7.93 -14.88 14.34
CA ARG A 35 -8.24 -13.57 13.74
C ARG A 35 -7.31 -12.46 14.22
N GLU A 36 -6.98 -12.48 15.51
CA GLU A 36 -6.08 -11.50 16.13
C GLU A 36 -4.67 -11.62 15.58
N TYR A 37 -4.15 -12.85 15.48
CA TYR A 37 -2.83 -13.10 14.92
C TYR A 37 -2.71 -12.59 13.47
N ILE A 38 -3.68 -12.92 12.63
CA ILE A 38 -3.72 -12.47 11.22
C ILE A 38 -3.79 -10.95 11.15
N ARG A 39 -4.64 -10.30 11.98
CA ARG A 39 -4.71 -8.83 12.04
C ARG A 39 -3.38 -8.20 12.46
N ASN A 40 -2.70 -8.77 13.45
CA ASN A 40 -1.39 -8.27 13.88
C ASN A 40 -0.36 -8.39 12.75
N LYS A 41 -0.36 -9.49 11.99
CA LYS A 41 0.50 -9.62 10.80
C LYS A 41 0.17 -8.63 9.69
N MET A 42 -1.11 -8.34 9.47
CA MET A 42 -1.52 -7.29 8.53
C MET A 42 -1.08 -5.90 8.99
N LYS A 43 -1.11 -5.63 10.31
CA LYS A 43 -0.61 -4.39 10.89
C LYS A 43 0.91 -4.23 10.68
N GLU A 44 1.70 -5.28 10.94
CA GLU A 44 3.14 -5.28 10.67
C GLU A 44 3.45 -4.93 9.19
N ARG A 45 2.67 -5.50 8.25
CA ARG A 45 2.81 -5.20 6.82
C ARG A 45 2.45 -3.74 6.50
N LEU A 46 1.39 -3.22 7.12
CA LEU A 46 0.98 -1.83 6.98
C LEU A 46 2.03 -0.87 7.53
N ASP A 47 2.73 -1.22 8.61
CA ASP A 47 3.84 -0.42 9.14
C ASP A 47 5.02 -0.37 8.18
N VAL A 48 5.40 -1.50 7.57
CA VAL A 48 6.44 -1.52 6.52
C VAL A 48 6.02 -0.68 5.31
N MET A 49 4.78 -0.82 4.88
CA MET A 49 4.16 -0.02 3.82
C MET A 49 4.29 1.48 4.12
N ARG A 50 3.94 1.91 5.32
CA ARG A 50 4.04 3.32 5.76
C ARG A 50 5.47 3.83 5.73
N VAL A 51 6.40 3.08 6.31
CA VAL A 51 7.82 3.47 6.31
C VAL A 51 8.32 3.65 4.87
N SER A 52 8.03 2.69 3.98
CA SER A 52 8.49 2.77 2.59
C SER A 52 7.84 3.90 1.77
N ALA A 53 6.62 4.31 2.11
CA ALA A 53 5.90 5.38 1.42
C ALA A 53 6.35 6.79 1.84
N GLU A 54 7.01 6.92 2.99
CA GLU A 54 7.48 8.21 3.52
C GLU A 54 9.00 8.36 3.43
N PHE A 55 9.74 7.25 3.27
CA PHE A 55 11.20 7.25 3.38
C PHE A 55 11.88 8.15 2.35
N ALA A 56 11.63 7.97 1.06
CA ALA A 56 12.28 8.76 0.01
C ALA A 56 11.75 10.20 -0.11
N ILE A 57 10.62 10.52 0.54
CA ILE A 57 10.16 11.90 0.68
C ILE A 57 11.09 12.65 1.65
N ASN A 58 11.48 12.00 2.75
CA ASN A 58 12.27 12.61 3.80
C ASN A 58 13.79 12.40 3.64
N ASN A 59 14.21 11.37 2.89
CA ASN A 59 15.61 10.94 2.78
C ASN A 59 16.06 10.90 1.32
N ASP A 60 17.31 11.24 1.05
CA ASP A 60 17.87 11.02 -0.29
C ASP A 60 18.15 9.53 -0.50
N VAL A 61 17.66 9.00 -1.61
CA VAL A 61 17.80 7.58 -1.96
C VAL A 61 18.67 7.46 -3.20
N LYS A 62 19.74 6.66 -3.12
CA LYS A 62 20.58 6.32 -4.28
C LYS A 62 20.12 4.98 -4.85
N THR A 63 19.70 4.96 -6.10
CA THR A 63 19.28 3.74 -6.80
C THR A 63 20.42 3.17 -7.63
N VAL A 64 20.40 1.84 -7.83
CA VAL A 64 21.50 1.13 -8.50
C VAL A 64 21.65 1.55 -9.97
N GLY A 65 20.52 1.79 -10.65
CA GLY A 65 20.51 2.15 -12.08
C GLY A 65 20.52 3.66 -12.36
N GLY A 66 20.29 4.51 -11.37
CA GLY A 66 20.20 5.97 -11.56
C GLY A 66 19.03 6.46 -12.43
N ILE A 67 18.11 5.57 -12.83
CA ILE A 67 16.95 5.88 -13.69
C ILE A 67 15.80 6.52 -12.90
N ILE A 68 15.68 6.16 -11.62
CA ILE A 68 14.65 6.65 -10.70
C ILE A 68 15.33 7.17 -9.43
N GLY A 69 14.84 8.29 -8.89
CA GLY A 69 15.38 8.86 -7.65
C GLY A 69 15.10 10.36 -7.51
N GLY A 70 14.60 10.77 -6.34
CA GLY A 70 14.28 12.16 -6.04
C GLY A 70 12.94 12.64 -6.60
N ASP A 71 12.20 11.79 -7.31
CA ASP A 71 10.87 12.08 -7.84
C ASP A 71 9.86 12.26 -6.70
N ALA A 72 9.94 11.42 -5.66
CA ALA A 72 9.13 11.54 -4.45
C ALA A 72 9.28 12.94 -3.82
N LYS A 73 10.53 13.41 -3.64
CA LYS A 73 10.81 14.75 -3.12
C LYS A 73 10.35 15.86 -4.04
N LYS A 74 10.52 15.67 -5.35
CA LYS A 74 10.13 16.65 -6.36
C LYS A 74 8.61 16.86 -6.35
N VAL A 75 7.84 15.78 -6.30
CA VAL A 75 6.37 15.83 -6.22
C VAL A 75 5.93 16.38 -4.86
N GLU A 76 6.57 16.01 -3.76
CA GLU A 76 6.25 16.58 -2.44
C GLU A 76 6.49 18.10 -2.39
N ARG A 77 7.58 18.59 -2.99
CA ARG A 77 7.83 20.04 -3.11
C ARG A 77 6.77 20.72 -3.97
N TYR A 78 6.37 20.11 -5.07
CA TYR A 78 5.32 20.63 -5.94
C TYR A 78 3.97 20.69 -5.23
N TYR A 79 3.63 19.64 -4.47
CA TYR A 79 2.46 19.60 -3.60
C TYR A 79 2.45 20.77 -2.61
N ASN A 80 3.56 21.03 -1.92
CA ASN A 80 3.66 22.10 -0.92
C ASN A 80 3.59 23.53 -1.51
N GLN A 81 3.70 23.70 -2.84
CA GLN A 81 3.58 25.02 -3.49
C GLN A 81 2.13 25.46 -3.68
N SER A 82 1.12 24.63 -3.39
CA SER A 82 -0.32 24.93 -3.49
C SER A 82 -0.81 25.39 -4.89
N ILE A 83 0.00 25.20 -5.93
CA ILE A 83 -0.33 25.51 -7.33
C ILE A 83 -0.23 24.19 -8.10
N SER A 84 -1.20 23.30 -7.89
CA SER A 84 -1.18 21.97 -8.49
C SER A 84 -2.31 21.76 -9.51
N ILE A 85 -1.98 21.17 -10.66
CA ILE A 85 -2.97 20.90 -11.73
C ILE A 85 -3.98 19.84 -11.30
N CYS A 86 -3.53 18.83 -10.55
CA CYS A 86 -4.33 17.66 -10.17
C CYS A 86 -4.94 17.75 -8.76
N GLY A 87 -4.72 18.84 -8.03
CA GLY A 87 -5.16 19.00 -6.64
C GLY A 87 -4.30 18.22 -5.62
N ASP A 88 -4.54 18.52 -4.35
CA ASP A 88 -3.70 18.09 -3.22
C ASP A 88 -3.61 16.57 -3.04
N ILE A 89 -4.76 15.89 -3.13
CA ILE A 89 -4.85 14.44 -2.89
C ILE A 89 -4.01 13.67 -3.93
N VAL A 90 -4.11 14.03 -5.20
CA VAL A 90 -3.41 13.31 -6.28
C VAL A 90 -1.90 13.48 -6.13
N ASN A 91 -1.42 14.68 -5.81
CA ASN A 91 0.01 14.92 -5.61
C ASN A 91 0.56 14.19 -4.38
N LYS A 92 -0.18 14.19 -3.27
CA LYS A 92 0.18 13.45 -2.06
C LYS A 92 0.27 11.94 -2.32
N VAL A 93 -0.68 11.37 -3.07
CA VAL A 93 -0.66 9.96 -3.47
C VAL A 93 0.55 9.68 -4.37
N MET A 94 0.82 10.54 -5.37
CA MET A 94 1.96 10.37 -6.27
C MET A 94 3.30 10.40 -5.53
N ALA A 95 3.51 11.36 -4.62
CA ALA A 95 4.75 11.47 -3.85
C ALA A 95 5.05 10.17 -3.08
N ARG A 96 4.03 9.59 -2.45
CA ARG A 96 4.15 8.34 -1.69
C ARG A 96 4.35 7.11 -2.57
N ALA A 97 3.69 7.06 -3.73
CA ALA A 97 3.89 5.98 -4.70
C ALA A 97 5.32 5.98 -5.22
N PHE A 98 5.84 7.15 -5.62
CA PHE A 98 7.25 7.30 -6.01
C PHE A 98 8.18 6.95 -4.87
N SER A 99 7.85 7.31 -3.64
CA SER A 99 8.67 6.98 -2.48
C SER A 99 8.90 5.49 -2.34
N THR A 100 7.84 4.68 -2.39
CA THR A 100 7.96 3.23 -2.32
C THR A 100 8.71 2.66 -3.53
N SER A 101 8.47 3.20 -4.74
CA SER A 101 9.19 2.77 -5.95
C SER A 101 10.70 3.06 -5.87
N GLU A 102 11.10 4.20 -5.32
CA GLU A 102 12.50 4.56 -5.10
C GLU A 102 13.16 3.67 -4.04
N VAL A 103 12.48 3.40 -2.92
CA VAL A 103 12.96 2.46 -1.90
C VAL A 103 13.14 1.06 -2.49
N ASN A 104 12.20 0.59 -3.31
CA ASN A 104 12.33 -0.69 -4.01
C ASN A 104 13.54 -0.68 -4.98
N ALA A 105 13.70 0.38 -5.77
CA ALA A 105 14.80 0.50 -6.73
C ALA A 105 16.18 0.67 -6.07
N SER A 106 16.23 1.11 -4.82
CA SER A 106 17.44 1.14 -3.99
C SER A 106 17.65 -0.13 -3.18
N MET A 107 16.89 -1.21 -3.45
CA MET A 107 16.92 -2.48 -2.70
C MET A 107 16.60 -2.32 -1.21
N GLY A 108 15.87 -1.26 -0.85
CA GLY A 108 15.35 -1.03 0.48
C GLY A 108 14.16 -1.93 0.82
N ARG A 109 13.77 -1.94 2.09
CA ARG A 109 12.69 -2.79 2.58
C ARG A 109 11.32 -2.24 2.14
N ILE A 110 10.59 -3.03 1.36
CA ILE A 110 9.20 -2.77 0.94
C ILE A 110 8.27 -3.95 1.29
N CYS A 111 6.96 -3.73 1.18
CA CYS A 111 5.96 -4.80 1.23
C CYS A 111 5.40 -5.03 -0.18
N ALA A 112 5.53 -6.25 -0.70
CA ALA A 112 4.95 -6.61 -2.00
C ALA A 112 3.41 -6.49 -1.99
N ALA A 113 2.85 -5.92 -3.07
CA ALA A 113 1.40 -5.70 -3.18
C ALA A 113 0.91 -5.60 -4.65
N PRO A 114 0.75 -6.71 -5.41
CA PRO A 114 1.10 -8.09 -5.05
C PRO A 114 2.57 -8.44 -5.31
N THR A 115 3.30 -7.63 -6.08
CA THR A 115 4.73 -7.82 -6.40
C THR A 115 5.55 -6.64 -5.89
N ALA A 116 6.88 -6.77 -5.92
CA ALA A 116 7.78 -5.67 -5.57
C ALA A 116 7.61 -4.45 -6.50
N GLY A 117 7.43 -4.68 -7.81
CA GLY A 117 7.25 -3.59 -8.78
C GLY A 117 5.97 -2.77 -8.58
N ALA A 118 4.90 -3.38 -8.08
CA ALA A 118 3.62 -2.70 -7.81
C ALA A 118 3.48 -2.24 -6.34
N SER A 119 4.51 -2.40 -5.52
CA SER A 119 4.45 -2.24 -4.06
C SER A 119 4.02 -0.84 -3.58
N GLY A 120 4.17 0.20 -4.41
CA GLY A 120 3.81 1.57 -4.04
C GLY A 120 2.32 1.92 -4.14
N ILE A 121 1.49 1.13 -4.83
CA ILE A 121 0.09 1.53 -5.13
C ILE A 121 -0.81 1.45 -3.89
N ILE A 122 -0.83 0.31 -3.21
CA ILE A 122 -1.63 0.09 -2.00
C ILE A 122 -1.23 1.04 -0.85
N PRO A 123 0.05 1.19 -0.47
CA PRO A 123 0.42 2.12 0.60
C PRO A 123 0.09 3.57 0.24
N ALA A 124 0.40 4.01 -0.99
CA ALA A 124 0.14 5.38 -1.39
C ALA A 124 -1.34 5.74 -1.35
N THR A 125 -2.22 4.82 -1.77
CA THR A 125 -3.67 5.03 -1.70
C THR A 125 -4.14 5.05 -0.25
N ILE A 126 -3.90 4.00 0.53
CA ILE A 126 -4.45 3.89 1.90
C ILE A 126 -3.95 5.01 2.82
N ILE A 127 -2.65 5.34 2.81
CA ILE A 127 -2.05 6.29 3.75
C ILE A 127 -2.41 7.74 3.39
N SER A 128 -2.82 8.01 2.14
CA SER A 128 -3.12 9.38 1.67
C SER A 128 -4.54 9.84 1.89
N VAL A 129 -5.49 8.90 1.94
CA VAL A 129 -6.90 9.16 2.29
C VAL A 129 -7.22 8.92 3.76
N ALA A 130 -6.37 8.21 4.51
CA ALA A 130 -6.47 8.09 5.97
C ALA A 130 -6.00 9.39 6.66
#